data_AF-A0A7C1URE7-F1
#
_entry.id   AF-A0A7C1URE7-F1
#
_cell.length_a   1.000
_cell.length_b   1.000
_cell.length_c   1.000
_cell.angle_alpha   90.00
_cell.angle_beta   90.00
_cell.angle_gamma   90.00
#
_symmetry.space_group_name_H-M   'P 1'
#
loop_
_entity.id
_entity.type
_entity.pdbx_description
1 polymer ?
#
loop_
_entity_poly.entity_id
_entity_poly.type
_entity_poly.pdbx_seq_one_letter_code
_entity_poly.pdbx_strand_id
1 'polypeptide(L)'
;FTPAPLISILKILLIFAIVQALEGTVISPRIMGKRLGLHPAIVVLSILVFSQFFGFIGLLLAVPIAALLKVVILMRWSKTLESANSKLP
;
A
#
# COMPACT_ATOMS: atom_id res chain seq x y z
N PHE A 1 10.07 3.77 -45.91
CA PHE A 1 10.64 3.80 -44.54
C PHE A 1 10.46 5.20 -43.97
N THR A 2 9.43 5.42 -43.16
CA THR A 2 9.15 6.74 -42.56
C THR A 2 10.18 7.05 -41.47
N PRO A 3 10.91 8.18 -41.52
CA PRO A 3 12.05 8.47 -40.65
C PRO A 3 11.68 8.87 -39.20
N ALA A 4 10.52 8.47 -38.66
CA ALA A 4 10.05 8.97 -37.38
C ALA A 4 9.62 7.94 -36.31
N PRO A 5 10.16 6.70 -36.25
CA PRO A 5 9.77 5.75 -35.19
C PRO A 5 10.09 6.32 -33.79
N LEU A 6 11.15 7.13 -33.68
CA LEU A 6 11.56 7.76 -32.42
C LEU A 6 10.51 8.75 -31.87
N ILE A 7 9.85 9.50 -32.75
CA ILE A 7 8.83 10.49 -32.35
C ILE A 7 7.58 9.78 -31.82
N SER A 8 7.22 8.64 -32.40
CA SER A 8 6.10 7.81 -31.91
C SER A 8 6.42 7.20 -30.54
N ILE A 9 7.64 6.69 -30.34
CA ILE A 9 8.08 6.14 -29.04
C ILE A 9 8.07 7.23 -27.97
N LEU A 10 8.57 8.43 -28.27
CA LEU A 10 8.62 9.53 -27.32
C LEU A 10 7.21 9.98 -26.90
N LYS A 11 6.25 10.02 -27.84
CA LYS A 11 4.84 10.34 -27.54
C LYS A 11 4.20 9.29 -26.62
N ILE A 12 4.43 8.00 -26.89
CA ILE A 12 3.92 6.92 -26.03
C ILE A 12 4.53 7.02 -24.64
N LEU A 13 5.85 7.24 -24.53
CA LEU A 13 6.54 7.39 -23.24
C LEU A 13 5.98 8.56 -22.42
N LEU A 14 5.73 9.70 -23.07
CA LEU A 14 5.17 10.89 -22.43
C LEU A 14 3.77 10.63 -21.88
N ILE A 15 2.90 10.02 -22.70
CA ILE A 15 1.53 9.67 -22.28
C ILE A 15 1.59 8.66 -21.14
N PHE A 16 2.45 7.65 -21.24
CA PHE A 16 2.60 6.62 -20.22
C PHE A 16 3.10 7.20 -18.89
N ALA A 17 4.05 8.13 -18.93
CA ALA A 17 4.54 8.83 -17.74
C ALA A 17 3.44 9.66 -17.06
N ILE A 18 2.61 10.36 -17.85
CA ILE A 18 1.47 11.12 -17.31
C ILE A 18 0.44 10.18 -16.66
N VAL A 19 0.09 9.08 -17.33
CA VAL A 19 -0.85 8.08 -16.80
C VAL A 19 -0.30 7.46 -15.52
N GLN A 20 0.97 7.03 -15.50
CA GLN A 20 1.62 6.49 -14.30
C GLN A 20 1.66 7.48 -13.15
N ALA A 21 1.96 8.76 -13.41
CA ALA A 21 1.95 9.79 -12.37
C ALA A 21 0.55 9.98 -11.77
N LEU A 22 -0.50 9.98 -12.60
CA LEU A 22 -1.90 10.06 -12.15
C LEU A 22 -2.32 8.80 -11.39
N GLU A 23 -1.93 7.63 -11.87
CA GLU A 23 -2.20 6.35 -11.24
C GLU A 23 -1.52 6.22 -9.87
N GLY A 24 -0.24 6.58 -9.77
CA GLY A 24 0.52 6.51 -8.54
C GLY A 24 0.11 7.55 -7.50
N THR A 25 -0.22 8.78 -7.93
CA THR A 25 -0.41 9.92 -7.02
C THR A 25 -1.87 10.14 -6.60
N VAL A 26 -2.85 9.76 -7.43
CA VAL A 26 -4.28 10.06 -7.16
C VAL A 26 -5.12 8.80 -7.13
N ILE A 27 -5.01 7.94 -8.15
CA ILE A 27 -5.89 6.77 -8.29
C ILE A 27 -5.54 5.70 -7.25
N SER A 28 -4.25 5.34 -7.13
CA SER A 28 -3.76 4.40 -6.14
C SER A 28 -4.12 4.81 -4.71
N PRO A 29 -3.80 6.02 -4.21
CA PRO A 29 -4.18 6.39 -2.84
C PRO A 29 -5.70 6.53 -2.67
N ARG A 30 -6.48 6.85 -3.70
CA ARG A 30 -7.95 6.90 -3.57
C ARG A 30 -8.58 5.51 -3.50
N ILE A 31 -8.01 4.52 -4.18
CA ILE A 31 -8.46 3.12 -4.17
C ILE A 31 -7.90 2.37 -2.95
N MET A 32 -6.61 2.50 -2.67
CA MET A 32 -5.90 1.85 -1.56
C MET A 32 -6.06 2.57 -0.21
N GLY A 33 -6.22 3.89 -0.21
CA GLY A 33 -6.24 4.72 1.01
C GLY A 33 -7.38 4.40 1.96
N LYS A 34 -8.50 3.86 1.47
CA LYS A 34 -9.59 3.36 2.34
C LYS A 34 -9.29 2.01 2.99
N ARG A 35 -8.36 1.22 2.46
CA ARG A 35 -8.20 -0.19 2.89
C ARG A 35 -7.03 -0.43 3.82
N LEU A 36 -5.98 0.39 3.76
CA LEU A 36 -4.74 0.03 4.46
C LEU A 36 -4.42 0.82 5.71
N GLY A 37 -4.89 2.06 5.94
CA GLY A 37 -4.93 2.76 7.25
C GLY A 37 -3.70 2.61 8.17
N LEU A 38 -2.58 2.12 7.64
CA LEU A 38 -1.38 1.75 8.34
C LEU A 38 -0.52 2.97 8.17
N HIS A 39 -0.26 3.63 9.29
CA HIS A 39 0.68 4.72 9.30
C HIS A 39 2.00 4.20 8.69
N PRO A 40 2.54 4.83 7.62
CA PRO A 40 3.75 4.35 6.93
C PRO A 40 4.91 4.08 7.89
N ALA A 41 4.98 4.82 9.00
CA ALA A 41 5.96 4.57 10.05
C ALA A 41 5.89 3.16 10.66
N ILE A 42 4.71 2.53 10.79
CA ILE A 42 4.58 1.17 11.34
C ILE A 42 5.26 0.14 10.43
N VAL A 43 5.15 0.32 9.12
CA VAL A 43 5.80 -0.56 8.13
C VAL A 43 7.32 -0.41 8.22
N VAL A 44 7.82 0.83 8.25
CA VAL A 44 9.26 1.11 8.40
C VAL A 44 9.78 0.55 9.72
N LEU A 45 9.06 0.77 10.83
CA LEU A 45 9.45 0.29 12.15
C LEU A 45 9.46 -1.24 12.21
N SER A 46 8.50 -1.90 11.56
CA SER A 46 8.49 -3.36 11.44
C SER A 46 9.71 -3.86 10.64
N ILE A 47 10.04 -3.22 9.51
CA ILE A 47 11.23 -3.58 8.73
C ILE A 47 12.49 -3.43 9.57
N LEU A 48 12.64 -2.34 10.32
CA LEU A 48 13.81 -2.12 11.19
C LEU A 48 13.93 -3.19 12.27
N VAL A 49 12.83 -3.50 12.96
CA VAL A 49 12.80 -4.53 14.01
C VAL A 49 13.13 -5.90 13.42
N PHE A 50 12.37 -6.36 12.42
CA PHE A 50 12.55 -7.71 11.86
C PHE A 50 13.89 -7.87 11.12
N SER A 51 14.37 -6.84 10.43
CA SER A 51 15.68 -6.90 9.76
C SER A 51 16.85 -7.01 10.75
N GLN A 52 16.74 -6.40 11.94
CA GLN A 52 17.77 -6.54 12.98
C GLN A 52 17.78 -7.93 13.61
N PHE A 53 16.61 -8.55 13.81
CA PHE A 53 16.52 -9.88 14.46
C PHE A 53 16.79 -11.06 13.51
N PHE A 54 16.35 -10.97 12.25
CA PHE A 54 16.38 -12.07 11.28
C PHE A 54 17.18 -11.73 10.00
N GLY A 55 17.83 -10.58 9.95
CA GLY A 55 18.60 -10.14 8.79
C GLY A 55 17.73 -9.93 7.55
N PHE A 56 18.24 -10.34 6.39
CA PHE A 56 17.56 -10.20 5.11
C PHE A 56 16.20 -10.92 5.05
N ILE A 57 16.09 -12.09 5.69
CA ILE A 57 14.84 -12.85 5.75
C ILE A 57 13.79 -12.05 6.53
N GLY A 58 14.19 -11.40 7.62
CA GLY A 58 13.33 -10.51 8.40
C GLY A 58 12.82 -9.31 7.60
N LEU A 59 13.65 -8.74 6.74
CA LEU A 59 13.25 -7.64 5.86
C LEU A 59 12.16 -8.07 4.85
N LEU A 60 12.28 -9.26 4.25
CA LEU A 60 11.26 -9.78 3.33
C LEU A 60 9.94 -10.11 4.04
N LEU A 61 10.02 -10.64 5.27
CA LEU A 61 8.84 -11.04 6.04
C LEU A 61 8.20 -9.89 6.84
N ALA A 62 8.87 -8.76 6.99
CA ALA A 62 8.36 -7.63 7.78
C ALA A 62 6.99 -7.11 7.27
N VAL A 63 6.84 -6.99 5.95
CA VAL A 63 5.61 -6.49 5.31
C VAL A 63 4.41 -7.43 5.53
N PRO A 64 4.49 -8.74 5.22
CA PRO A 64 3.37 -9.65 5.46
C PRO A 64 3.03 -9.79 6.96
N ILE A 65 4.02 -9.76 7.86
CA ILE A 65 3.77 -9.82 9.30
C ILE A 65 3.06 -8.55 9.80
N ALA A 66 3.49 -7.36 9.38
CA ALA A 66 2.84 -6.10 9.72
C ALA A 66 1.39 -6.05 9.21
N ALA A 67 1.13 -6.57 8.00
CA ALA A 67 -0.21 -6.70 7.45
C ALA A 67 -1.08 -7.67 8.27
N LEU A 68 -0.53 -8.82 8.68
CA LEU A 68 -1.24 -9.81 9.50
C LEU A 68 -1.64 -9.22 10.86
N LEU A 69 -0.70 -8.57 11.56
CA LEU A 69 -0.96 -7.87 12.83
C LEU A 69 -2.10 -6.86 12.68
N LYS A 70 -2.06 -6.06 11.62
CA LYS A 70 -3.10 -5.06 11.36
C LYS A 70 -4.48 -5.69 11.16
N VAL A 71 -4.57 -6.78 10.39
CA VAL A 71 -5.84 -7.47 10.14
C VAL A 71 -6.40 -8.05 11.45
N VAL A 72 -5.57 -8.68 12.28
CA VAL A 72 -5.99 -9.20 13.58
C VAL A 72 -6.52 -8.10 14.49
N ILE A 73 -5.83 -6.95 14.55
CA ILE A 73 -6.29 -5.79 15.32
C ILE A 73 -7.63 -5.28 14.78
N LEU A 74 -7.74 -5.09 13.46
CA LEU A 74 -8.98 -4.60 12.85
C LEU A 74 -10.17 -5.54 13.11
N MET A 75 -9.95 -6.85 13.01
CA MET A 75 -10.96 -7.86 13.34
C MET A 75 -11.37 -7.79 14.81
N ARG A 76 -10.41 -7.60 15.72
CA ARG A 76 -10.68 -7.46 17.16
C ARG A 76 -11.54 -6.23 17.44
N TRP A 77 -11.22 -5.10 16.82
CA TRP A 77 -11.95 -3.83 16.98
C TRP A 77 -13.34 -3.85 16.36
N SER A 78 -13.50 -4.49 15.20
CA SER A 78 -14.81 -4.65 14.54
C SER A 78 -15.85 -5.31 15.45
N LYS A 79 -15.45 -6.34 16.22
CA LYS A 79 -16.37 -7.00 17.15
C LYS A 79 -16.83 -6.10 18.31
N THR A 80 -15.98 -5.17 18.73
CA THR A 80 -16.33 -4.23 19.82
C THR A 80 -17.32 -3.17 19.35
N LEU A 81 -17.24 -2.74 18.09
CA LEU A 81 -18.15 -1.75 17.51
C LEU A 81 -19.55 -2.34 17.28
N GLU A 82 -19.63 -3.60 16.85
CA GLU A 82 -20.91 -4.32 16.68
C GLU A 82 -21.69 -4.39 18.01
N SER A 83 -20.97 -4.66 19.10
CA SER A 83 -21.54 -4.78 20.44
C SER A 83 -21.96 -3.45 21.07
N ALA A 84 -21.49 -2.31 20.54
CA ALA A 84 -21.92 -0.98 20.94
C ALA A 84 -23.11 -0.47 20.10
N ASN A 85 -23.14 -0.78 18.80
CA ASN A 85 -24.21 -0.37 17.89
C ASN A 85 -25.52 -1.13 18.11
N SER A 86 -25.48 -2.37 18.62
CA SER A 86 -26.71 -3.11 18.98
C SER A 86 -27.38 -2.63 20.27
N LYS A 87 -26.76 -1.69 21.01
CA LYS A 87 -27.29 -1.11 22.25
C LYS A 87 -27.83 0.31 22.07
N LEU A 88 -27.80 0.85 20.85
CA LEU A 88 -28.39 2.13 20.52
C LEU A 88 -29.79 1.88 19.92
N PRO A 89 -30.87 2.45 20.50
CA PRO A 89 -32.22 2.38 19.93
C PRO A 89 -32.35 3.15 18.61
#